data_AF-A0A9N9NUB7-F1
#
_entry.id   AF-A0A9N9NUB7-F1
#
_cell.length_a   1.000
_cell.length_b   1.000
_cell.length_c   1.000
_cell.angle_alpha   90.00
_cell.angle_beta   90.00
_cell.angle_gamma   90.00
#
_symmetry.space_group_name_H-M   'P 1'
#
loop_
_entity.id
_entity.type
_entity.pdbx_description
1 polymer ?
#
loop_
_entity_poly.entity_id
_entity_poly.type
_entity_poly.pdbx_seq_one_letter_code
_entity_poly.pdbx_strand_id
1 'polypeptide(L)'
;EIITNINNIIKDLTENSIRQFIQKLAWRERISPEKIQEILAAAFRDSYCRNGNEEAVLHFEFDHDLLVYRCYQIVNRVTNPQKEITKKSKLIKEGEVKNGVLFWPLNTKNFSFAASQEIKKHFLRDLQKIQKEKEHETYSPSLGQLVVGNLQSIERDYYLFDLGKGHGQKLTFLLEKMVEESTGHRIILTRNNELFLRKVLELEIPEIKEGIIVIRDILRFPGFITKIVIESRNPHLNAVGTCLGQDGLRLRSISQIIYPERIEIIKWKLLPEVGRYLGKKIIGQTWQ
;
A
#
# COMPACT_ATOMS: atom_id res chain seq x y z
N GLU A 1 -18.72 -10.06 -0.21
CA GLU A 1 -19.36 -8.74 -0.42
C GLU A 1 -18.91 -8.02 -1.70
N ILE A 2 -17.60 -7.91 -1.99
CA ILE A 2 -17.08 -7.22 -3.20
C ILE A 2 -17.59 -7.85 -4.52
N ILE A 3 -17.67 -9.18 -4.63
CA ILE A 3 -18.11 -9.88 -5.85
C ILE A 3 -19.62 -9.70 -6.12
N THR A 4 -20.45 -9.70 -5.08
CA THR A 4 -21.90 -9.46 -5.15
C THR A 4 -22.21 -8.03 -5.59
N ASN A 5 -21.39 -7.07 -5.17
CA ASN A 5 -21.45 -5.67 -5.62
C ASN A 5 -21.14 -5.49 -7.12
N ILE A 6 -20.43 -6.43 -7.76
CA ILE A 6 -19.99 -6.25 -9.16
C ILE A 6 -20.98 -6.83 -10.17
N ASN A 7 -21.82 -7.81 -9.80
CA ASN A 7 -22.99 -8.15 -10.63
C ASN A 7 -24.00 -7.00 -10.63
N ASN A 8 -24.06 -6.24 -9.53
CA ASN A 8 -24.73 -4.96 -9.50
C ASN A 8 -24.02 -3.92 -10.38
N ILE A 9 -22.69 -3.90 -10.56
CA ILE A 9 -22.04 -2.94 -11.48
C ILE A 9 -22.56 -3.03 -12.92
N ILE A 10 -22.81 -4.22 -13.47
CA ILE A 10 -23.38 -4.36 -14.83
C ILE A 10 -24.86 -3.96 -14.86
N LYS A 11 -25.57 -4.13 -13.75
CA LYS A 11 -26.99 -3.75 -13.59
C LYS A 11 -27.17 -2.25 -13.25
N ASP A 12 -26.23 -1.68 -12.51
CA ASP A 12 -26.09 -0.27 -12.16
C ASP A 12 -25.56 0.52 -13.36
N LEU A 13 -24.73 -0.08 -14.22
CA LEU A 13 -24.41 0.44 -15.56
C LEU A 13 -25.67 0.62 -16.43
N THR A 14 -26.79 -0.03 -16.06
CA THR A 14 -28.09 0.11 -16.74
C THR A 14 -29.15 0.87 -15.95
N GLU A 15 -28.97 1.07 -14.63
CA GLU A 15 -29.97 1.68 -13.73
C GLU A 15 -29.52 3.02 -13.10
N ASN A 16 -28.21 3.33 -13.08
CA ASN A 16 -27.61 4.56 -12.56
C ASN A 16 -26.59 5.15 -13.56
N SER A 17 -26.44 6.47 -13.57
CA SER A 17 -25.46 7.16 -14.44
C SER A 17 -24.04 6.59 -14.24
N ILE A 18 -23.39 6.10 -15.31
CA ILE A 18 -22.03 5.54 -15.23
C ILE A 18 -21.03 6.53 -14.64
N ARG A 19 -21.24 7.82 -14.91
CA ARG A 19 -20.44 8.91 -14.34
C ARG A 19 -20.55 8.98 -12.83
N GLN A 20 -21.74 8.77 -12.26
CA GLN A 20 -21.91 8.71 -10.80
C GLN A 20 -21.21 7.48 -10.21
N PHE A 21 -21.28 6.34 -10.90
CA PHE A 21 -20.56 5.13 -10.49
C PHE A 21 -19.03 5.37 -10.48
N ILE A 22 -18.47 5.91 -11.56
CA ILE A 22 -17.05 6.26 -11.66
C ILE A 22 -16.65 7.23 -10.56
N GLN A 23 -17.45 8.28 -10.31
CA GLN A 23 -17.17 9.25 -9.25
C GLN A 23 -17.18 8.62 -7.85
N LYS A 24 -18.17 7.77 -7.55
CA LYS A 24 -18.23 7.05 -6.27
C LYS A 24 -17.03 6.12 -6.09
N LEU A 25 -16.66 5.38 -7.14
CA LEU A 25 -15.52 4.48 -7.11
C LEU A 25 -14.19 5.24 -6.99
N ALA A 26 -14.03 6.33 -7.74
CA ALA A 26 -12.89 7.24 -7.68
C ALA A 26 -12.67 7.75 -6.25
N TRP A 27 -13.75 8.22 -5.63
CA TRP A 27 -13.70 8.73 -4.26
C TRP A 27 -13.33 7.63 -3.26
N ARG A 28 -13.96 6.45 -3.36
CA ARG A 28 -13.72 5.33 -2.44
C ARG A 28 -12.29 4.81 -2.51
N GLU A 29 -11.81 4.55 -3.73
CA GLU A 29 -10.45 4.01 -3.96
C GLU A 29 -9.37 5.10 -3.91
N ARG A 30 -9.79 6.37 -3.80
CA ARG A 30 -8.92 7.56 -3.87
C ARG A 30 -8.07 7.55 -5.16
N ILE A 31 -8.70 7.25 -6.28
CA ILE A 31 -8.12 7.23 -7.63
C ILE A 31 -8.81 8.33 -8.45
N SER A 32 -8.12 8.95 -9.41
CA SER A 32 -8.77 9.98 -10.25
C SER A 32 -9.86 9.35 -11.15
N PRO A 33 -10.99 10.04 -11.38
CA PRO A 33 -12.04 9.56 -12.28
C PRO A 33 -11.53 9.21 -13.68
N GLU A 34 -10.59 9.99 -14.20
CA GLU A 34 -9.96 9.80 -15.51
C GLU A 34 -9.22 8.46 -15.56
N LYS A 35 -8.53 8.10 -14.47
CA LYS A 35 -7.80 6.84 -14.41
C LYS A 35 -8.72 5.64 -14.41
N ILE A 36 -9.88 5.73 -13.74
CA ILE A 36 -10.89 4.67 -13.78
C ILE A 36 -11.48 4.53 -15.18
N GLN A 37 -11.74 5.64 -15.88
CA GLN A 37 -12.19 5.63 -17.27
C GLN A 37 -11.16 4.95 -18.20
N GLU A 38 -9.87 5.26 -18.02
CA GLU A 38 -8.79 4.63 -18.78
C GLU A 38 -8.76 3.10 -18.61
N ILE A 39 -8.84 2.62 -17.37
CA ILE A 39 -8.82 1.17 -17.08
C ILE A 39 -10.05 0.48 -17.64
N LEU A 40 -11.22 1.10 -17.50
CA LEU A 40 -12.46 0.56 -18.05
C LEU A 40 -12.35 0.46 -19.58
N ALA A 41 -11.94 1.54 -20.25
CA ALA A 41 -11.72 1.56 -21.68
C ALA A 41 -10.68 0.50 -22.13
N ALA A 42 -9.59 0.32 -21.37
CA ALA A 42 -8.59 -0.71 -21.65
C ALA A 42 -9.16 -2.13 -21.54
N ALA A 43 -9.95 -2.42 -20.51
CA ALA A 43 -10.62 -3.70 -20.33
C ALA A 43 -11.60 -4.02 -21.47
N PHE A 44 -12.37 -3.01 -21.91
CA PHE A 44 -13.26 -3.16 -23.06
C PHE A 44 -12.50 -3.40 -24.37
N ARG A 45 -11.40 -2.66 -24.60
CA ARG A 45 -10.56 -2.85 -25.78
C ARG A 45 -9.97 -4.26 -25.81
N ASP A 46 -9.41 -4.74 -24.72
CA ASP A 46 -8.78 -6.06 -24.64
C ASP A 46 -9.78 -7.18 -24.98
N SER A 47 -10.99 -7.16 -24.40
CA SER A 47 -12.02 -8.17 -24.71
C SER A 47 -12.55 -8.05 -26.15
N TYR A 48 -12.73 -6.82 -26.67
CA TYR A 48 -13.19 -6.63 -28.05
C TYR A 48 -12.15 -7.10 -29.07
N CYS A 49 -10.88 -6.78 -28.85
CA CYS A 49 -9.77 -7.16 -29.74
C CYS A 49 -9.56 -8.68 -29.79
N ARG A 50 -9.71 -9.39 -28.65
CA ARG A 50 -9.58 -10.86 -28.59
C ARG A 50 -10.65 -11.60 -29.40
N ASN A 51 -11.79 -10.97 -29.65
CA ASN A 51 -12.85 -11.54 -30.48
C ASN A 51 -12.64 -11.27 -31.99
N GLY A 52 -11.39 -11.37 -32.47
CA GLY A 52 -11.03 -11.23 -33.89
C GLY A 52 -10.97 -9.79 -34.41
N ASN A 53 -10.88 -8.79 -33.53
CA ASN A 53 -10.81 -7.36 -33.88
C ASN A 53 -9.52 -6.72 -33.38
N GLU A 54 -8.41 -7.43 -33.52
CA GLU A 54 -7.10 -7.13 -32.93
C GLU A 54 -6.64 -5.68 -33.18
N GLU A 55 -6.91 -5.15 -34.38
CA GLU A 55 -6.50 -3.81 -34.79
C GLU A 55 -7.62 -2.76 -34.71
N ALA A 56 -8.76 -3.08 -34.10
CA ALA A 56 -9.85 -2.12 -33.97
C ALA A 56 -9.48 -0.93 -33.07
N VAL A 57 -9.84 0.27 -33.51
CA VAL A 57 -9.73 1.48 -32.70
C VAL A 57 -11.09 1.76 -32.07
N LEU A 58 -11.12 1.89 -30.74
CA LEU A 58 -12.33 2.18 -30.00
C LEU A 58 -12.24 3.55 -29.32
N HIS A 59 -13.32 4.32 -29.42
CA HIS A 59 -13.53 5.56 -28.69
C HIS A 59 -14.62 5.36 -27.64
N PHE A 60 -14.44 5.97 -26.47
CA PHE A 60 -15.31 5.80 -25.31
C PHE A 60 -15.75 7.16 -24.83
N GLU A 61 -17.06 7.33 -24.66
CA GLU A 61 -17.66 8.51 -24.03
C GLU A 61 -18.35 8.08 -22.73
N PHE A 62 -18.04 8.79 -21.64
CA PHE A 62 -18.46 8.47 -20.28
C PHE A 62 -19.37 9.59 -19.73
N ASP A 63 -20.56 9.71 -20.31
CA ASP A 63 -21.57 10.69 -19.90
C ASP A 63 -22.58 10.07 -18.94
N HIS A 64 -23.88 10.06 -19.28
CA HIS A 64 -24.88 9.34 -18.51
C HIS A 64 -24.74 7.82 -18.69
N ASP A 65 -24.51 7.40 -19.93
CA ASP A 65 -24.30 6.02 -20.31
C ASP A 65 -22.87 5.81 -20.84
N LEU A 66 -22.44 4.55 -20.90
CA LEU A 66 -21.21 4.17 -21.62
C LEU A 66 -21.52 4.06 -23.11
N LEU A 67 -21.04 5.03 -23.89
CA LEU A 67 -21.10 4.97 -25.34
C LEU A 67 -19.74 4.50 -25.86
N VAL A 68 -19.76 3.41 -26.63
CA VAL A 68 -18.56 2.84 -27.25
C VAL A 68 -18.71 2.95 -28.75
N TYR A 69 -17.72 3.56 -29.40
CA TYR A 69 -17.68 3.70 -30.85
C TYR A 69 -16.51 2.94 -31.40
N ARG A 70 -16.73 2.22 -32.50
CA ARG A 70 -15.66 1.72 -33.35
C ARG A 70 -15.29 2.80 -34.37
N CYS A 71 -14.02 3.17 -34.37
CA CYS A 71 -13.49 4.18 -35.26
C CYS A 71 -12.93 3.57 -36.54
N TYR A 72 -13.32 4.12 -37.67
CA TYR A 72 -12.74 3.79 -38.97
C TYR A 72 -12.23 5.03 -39.69
N GLN A 73 -11.03 4.95 -40.27
CA GLN A 73 -10.51 5.97 -41.15
C GLN A 73 -11.15 5.84 -42.53
N ILE A 74 -11.69 6.95 -43.05
CA ILE A 74 -12.32 6.97 -44.37
C ILE A 74 -11.24 7.15 -45.43
N VAL A 75 -11.03 6.13 -46.26
CA VAL A 75 -10.00 6.09 -47.30
C VAL A 75 -10.60 5.79 -48.67
N ASN A 76 -9.86 6.08 -49.73
CA ASN A 76 -10.28 5.76 -51.09
C ASN A 76 -10.07 4.27 -51.42
N ARG A 77 -9.00 3.67 -50.89
CA ARG A 77 -8.67 2.25 -51.05
C ARG A 77 -8.32 1.67 -49.69
N VAL A 78 -9.06 0.64 -49.28
CA VAL A 78 -8.87 -0.04 -48.00
C VAL A 78 -7.64 -0.95 -48.10
N THR A 79 -6.72 -0.75 -47.18
CA THR A 79 -5.54 -1.59 -46.95
C THR A 79 -5.75 -2.44 -45.70
N ASN A 80 -6.40 -1.87 -44.67
CA ASN A 80 -6.71 -2.57 -43.43
C ASN A 80 -8.23 -2.54 -43.13
N PRO A 81 -8.97 -3.63 -43.40
CA PRO A 81 -10.41 -3.68 -43.16
C PRO A 81 -10.85 -3.48 -41.71
N GLN A 82 -9.96 -3.66 -40.73
CA GLN A 82 -10.30 -3.48 -39.32
C GLN A 82 -10.24 -2.01 -38.87
N LYS A 83 -9.47 -1.17 -39.58
CA LYS A 83 -9.23 0.25 -39.30
C LYS A 83 -9.80 1.20 -40.33
N GLU A 84 -10.04 0.73 -41.56
CA GLU A 84 -10.34 1.59 -42.71
C GLU A 84 -11.63 1.19 -43.41
N ILE A 85 -12.35 2.19 -43.93
CA ILE A 85 -13.55 1.99 -44.76
C ILE A 85 -13.54 2.94 -45.96
N THR A 86 -14.31 2.56 -46.99
CA THR A 86 -14.56 3.45 -48.13
C THR A 86 -15.77 4.35 -47.90
N LYS A 87 -15.81 5.49 -48.60
CA LYS A 87 -16.96 6.42 -48.62
C LYS A 87 -18.28 5.79 -49.08
N LYS A 88 -18.24 4.60 -49.71
CA LYS A 88 -19.42 3.87 -50.18
C LYS A 88 -19.97 2.89 -49.13
N SER A 89 -19.32 2.76 -47.98
CA SER A 89 -19.74 1.83 -46.93
C SER A 89 -21.13 2.17 -46.39
N LYS A 90 -21.98 1.15 -46.22
CA LYS A 90 -23.32 1.31 -45.63
C LYS A 90 -23.25 1.81 -44.18
N LEU A 91 -22.16 1.50 -43.48
CA LEU A 91 -21.92 1.88 -42.08
C LEU A 91 -21.85 3.39 -41.87
N ILE A 92 -21.54 4.17 -42.91
CA ILE A 92 -21.50 5.64 -42.83
C ILE A 92 -22.89 6.23 -42.55
N LYS A 93 -23.97 5.54 -42.94
CA LYS A 93 -25.34 6.00 -42.69
C LYS A 93 -25.78 5.84 -41.24
N GLU A 94 -25.08 4.99 -40.47
CA GLU A 94 -25.44 4.61 -39.10
C GLU A 94 -24.47 5.15 -38.05
N GLY A 95 -23.43 5.89 -38.47
CA GLY A 95 -22.42 6.45 -37.59
C GLY A 95 -22.14 7.92 -37.87
N GLU A 96 -21.43 8.57 -36.94
CA GLU A 96 -21.06 9.98 -37.07
C GLU A 96 -19.69 10.13 -37.74
N VAL A 97 -19.57 11.06 -38.69
CA VAL A 97 -18.27 11.35 -39.33
C VAL A 97 -17.72 12.66 -38.79
N LYS A 98 -16.53 12.61 -38.16
CA LYS A 98 -15.81 13.78 -37.66
C LYS A 98 -14.37 13.72 -38.17
N ASN A 99 -13.90 14.80 -38.79
CA ASN A 99 -12.51 14.96 -39.28
C ASN A 99 -11.98 13.78 -40.13
N GLY A 100 -12.82 13.16 -40.95
CA GLY A 100 -12.44 12.02 -41.80
C GLY A 100 -12.41 10.65 -41.10
N VAL A 101 -12.83 10.58 -39.83
CA VAL A 101 -13.02 9.34 -39.07
C VAL A 101 -14.51 9.09 -38.86
N LEU A 102 -14.96 7.87 -39.16
CA LEU A 102 -16.30 7.39 -38.82
C LEU A 102 -16.29 6.83 -37.39
N PHE A 103 -17.22 7.31 -36.55
CA PHE A 103 -17.54 6.78 -35.24
C PHE A 103 -18.81 5.94 -35.36
N TRP A 104 -18.64 4.62 -35.46
CA TRP A 104 -19.75 3.69 -35.59
C TRP A 104 -20.14 3.14 -34.21
N PRO A 105 -21.38 3.37 -33.74
CA PRO A 105 -21.79 3.00 -32.38
C PRO A 105 -21.85 1.49 -32.21
N LEU A 106 -21.22 0.97 -31.15
CA LEU A 106 -21.35 -0.41 -30.72
C LEU A 106 -22.51 -0.53 -29.74
N ASN A 107 -23.41 -1.48 -29.99
CA ASN A 107 -24.46 -1.77 -29.04
C ASN A 107 -23.90 -2.54 -27.84
N THR A 108 -23.64 -1.82 -26.75
CA THR A 108 -23.10 -2.34 -25.49
C THR A 108 -24.03 -3.37 -24.81
N LYS A 109 -25.33 -3.39 -25.16
CA LYS A 109 -26.31 -4.35 -24.62
C LYS A 109 -26.22 -5.73 -25.28
N ASN A 110 -25.60 -5.84 -26.45
CA ASN A 110 -25.47 -7.09 -27.20
C ASN A 110 -24.17 -7.85 -26.87
N PHE A 111 -23.40 -7.42 -25.88
CA PHE A 111 -22.23 -8.17 -25.46
C PHE A 111 -22.64 -9.53 -24.89
N SER A 112 -21.91 -10.57 -25.30
CA SER A 112 -22.08 -11.89 -24.73
C SER A 112 -21.77 -11.84 -23.24
N PHE A 113 -22.47 -12.67 -22.45
CA PHE A 113 -22.18 -12.80 -21.02
C PHE A 113 -20.70 -13.11 -20.75
N ALA A 114 -20.08 -13.93 -21.60
CA ALA A 114 -18.66 -14.27 -21.52
C ALA A 114 -17.74 -13.04 -21.67
N ALA A 115 -17.99 -12.18 -22.64
CA ALA A 115 -17.23 -10.95 -22.84
C ALA A 115 -17.37 -10.00 -21.64
N SER A 116 -18.59 -9.87 -21.08
CA SER A 116 -18.82 -9.06 -19.88
C SER A 116 -18.04 -9.55 -18.65
N GLN A 117 -17.94 -10.88 -18.45
CA GLN A 117 -17.13 -11.44 -17.36
C GLN A 117 -15.64 -11.23 -17.58
N GLU A 118 -15.17 -11.28 -18.83
CA GLU A 118 -13.78 -11.00 -19.17
C GLU A 118 -13.40 -9.54 -18.88
N ILE A 119 -14.22 -8.59 -19.34
CA ILE A 119 -14.03 -7.15 -19.07
C ILE A 119 -13.96 -6.90 -17.57
N LYS A 120 -14.89 -7.48 -16.81
CA LYS A 120 -14.91 -7.41 -15.34
C LYS A 120 -13.61 -7.91 -14.74
N LYS A 121 -13.13 -9.08 -15.17
CA LYS A 121 -11.88 -9.67 -14.66
C LYS A 121 -10.67 -8.78 -14.96
N HIS A 122 -10.60 -8.24 -16.18
CA HIS A 122 -9.51 -7.34 -16.59
C HIS A 122 -9.53 -6.05 -15.77
N PHE A 123 -10.70 -5.41 -15.65
CA PHE A 123 -10.88 -4.19 -14.88
C PHE A 123 -10.46 -4.36 -13.42
N LEU A 124 -10.90 -5.44 -12.76
CA LEU A 124 -10.54 -5.71 -11.36
C LEU A 124 -9.05 -5.94 -11.19
N ARG A 125 -8.41 -6.65 -12.11
CA ARG A 125 -6.96 -6.90 -12.08
C ARG A 125 -6.17 -5.60 -12.17
N ASP A 126 -6.55 -4.72 -13.09
CA ASP A 126 -5.87 -3.44 -13.27
C ASP A 126 -6.12 -2.50 -12.09
N LEU A 127 -7.33 -2.50 -11.53
CA LEU A 127 -7.66 -1.75 -10.32
C LEU A 127 -6.83 -2.24 -9.12
N GLN A 128 -6.70 -3.56 -8.95
CA GLN A 128 -5.82 -4.16 -7.94
C GLN A 128 -4.35 -3.77 -8.14
N LYS A 129 -3.88 -3.71 -9.39
CA LYS A 129 -2.51 -3.29 -9.70
C LYS A 129 -2.25 -1.86 -9.24
N ILE A 130 -3.18 -0.93 -9.49
CA ILE A 130 -3.06 0.46 -9.04
C ILE A 130 -3.09 0.56 -7.52
N GLN A 131 -3.97 -0.19 -6.85
CA GLN A 131 -3.99 -0.25 -5.38
C GLN A 131 -2.65 -0.73 -4.83
N LYS A 132 -2.07 -1.79 -5.41
CA LYS A 132 -0.75 -2.31 -5.04
C LYS A 132 0.35 -1.26 -5.19
N GLU A 133 0.40 -0.59 -6.34
CA GLU A 133 1.39 0.46 -6.61
C GLU A 133 1.29 1.59 -5.57
N LYS A 134 0.06 2.00 -5.24
CA LYS A 134 -0.20 3.04 -4.24
C LYS A 134 0.18 2.64 -2.82
N GLU A 135 -0.12 1.40 -2.42
CA GLU A 135 0.34 0.86 -1.14
C GLU A 135 1.86 0.88 -1.06
N HIS A 136 2.53 0.44 -2.12
CA HIS A 136 3.99 0.48 -2.22
C HIS A 136 4.53 1.90 -2.09
N GLU A 137 4.00 2.87 -2.84
CA GLU A 137 4.41 4.28 -2.73
C GLU A 137 4.19 4.84 -1.32
N THR A 138 3.12 4.44 -0.64
CA THR A 138 2.79 4.93 0.70
C THR A 138 3.74 4.36 1.77
N TYR A 139 4.04 3.07 1.72
CA TYR A 139 4.73 2.38 2.82
C TYR A 139 6.22 2.10 2.56
N SER A 140 6.67 2.09 1.31
CA SER A 140 8.09 1.89 0.97
C SER A 140 9.01 2.91 1.66
N PRO A 141 8.70 4.22 1.74
CA PRO A 141 9.52 5.18 2.49
C PRO A 141 9.57 4.93 4.01
N SER A 142 8.59 4.18 4.54
CA SER A 142 8.48 3.87 5.97
C SER A 142 9.17 2.56 6.35
N LEU A 143 9.76 1.83 5.41
CA LEU A 143 10.56 0.63 5.69
C LEU A 143 11.71 0.96 6.66
N GLY A 144 11.79 0.20 7.75
CA GLY A 144 12.76 0.43 8.83
C GLY A 144 12.46 1.64 9.73
N GLN A 145 11.29 2.26 9.61
CA GLN A 145 10.83 3.34 10.47
C GLN A 145 9.77 2.87 11.47
N LEU A 146 9.55 3.68 12.50
CA LEU A 146 8.47 3.45 13.46
C LEU A 146 7.14 3.89 12.85
N VAL A 147 6.15 3.01 12.96
CA VAL A 147 4.77 3.25 12.57
C VAL A 147 3.85 2.97 13.74
N VAL A 148 2.71 3.66 13.77
CA VAL A 148 1.69 3.46 14.80
C VAL A 148 0.49 2.79 14.16
N GLY A 149 0.04 1.69 14.76
CA GLY A 149 -1.12 0.93 14.32
C GLY A 149 -2.15 0.77 15.43
N ASN A 150 -3.39 0.56 15.03
CA ASN A 150 -4.51 0.21 15.91
C ASN A 150 -4.89 -1.25 15.70
N LEU A 151 -5.17 -1.99 16.78
CA LEU A 151 -5.58 -3.38 16.68
C LEU A 151 -6.92 -3.48 15.93
N GLN A 152 -6.95 -4.25 14.85
CA GLN A 152 -8.14 -4.47 14.03
C GLN A 152 -8.76 -5.85 14.31
N SER A 153 -7.95 -6.91 14.28
CA SER A 153 -8.39 -8.27 14.61
C SER A 153 -7.29 -9.07 15.30
N ILE A 154 -7.72 -10.08 16.06
CA ILE A 154 -6.85 -11.06 16.70
C ILE A 154 -7.12 -12.40 15.99
N GLU A 155 -6.12 -12.90 15.26
CA GLU A 155 -6.16 -14.22 14.65
C GLU A 155 -5.42 -15.22 15.55
N ARG A 156 -5.47 -16.51 15.21
CA ARG A 156 -4.84 -17.56 16.04
C ARG A 156 -3.33 -17.38 16.19
N ASP A 157 -2.65 -17.01 15.11
CA ASP A 157 -1.18 -16.96 15.03
C ASP A 157 -0.62 -15.53 14.86
N TYR A 158 -1.47 -14.54 14.61
CA TYR A 158 -1.04 -13.16 14.38
C TYR A 158 -2.11 -12.13 14.75
N TYR A 159 -1.69 -10.89 14.87
CA TYR A 159 -2.54 -9.74 15.12
C TYR A 159 -2.58 -8.86 13.86
N LEU A 160 -3.77 -8.43 13.47
CA LEU A 160 -3.94 -7.51 12.35
C LEU A 160 -4.03 -6.08 12.89
N PHE A 161 -3.22 -5.19 12.34
CA PHE A 161 -3.17 -3.78 12.72
C PHE A 161 -3.54 -2.89 11.53
N ASP A 162 -4.39 -1.91 11.78
CA ASP A 162 -4.67 -0.82 10.86
C ASP A 162 -3.71 0.35 11.13
N LEU A 163 -2.90 0.70 10.13
CA LEU A 163 -1.96 1.84 10.16
C LEU A 163 -2.64 3.19 9.83
N GLY A 164 -3.96 3.19 9.62
CA GLY A 164 -4.76 4.37 9.35
C GLY A 164 -5.27 5.11 10.59
N LYS A 165 -6.31 5.92 10.40
CA LYS A 165 -6.95 6.75 11.44
C LYS A 165 -7.98 5.95 12.26
N GLY A 166 -7.65 4.72 12.62
CA GLY A 166 -8.49 3.90 13.49
C GLY A 166 -8.63 4.52 14.89
N HIS A 167 -9.75 4.24 15.54
CA HIS A 167 -9.97 4.55 16.96
C HIS A 167 -9.67 3.29 17.78
N GLY A 168 -8.75 3.39 18.74
CA GLY A 168 -8.38 2.23 19.57
C GLY A 168 -7.07 2.45 20.32
N GLN A 169 -6.60 1.39 20.99
CA GLN A 169 -5.30 1.38 21.63
C GLN A 169 -4.22 1.39 20.54
N LYS A 170 -3.46 2.49 20.50
CA LYS A 170 -2.33 2.67 19.59
C LYS A 170 -1.13 1.91 20.10
N LEU A 171 -0.53 1.11 19.21
CA LEU A 171 0.75 0.45 19.46
C LEU A 171 1.76 0.89 18.41
N THR A 172 2.99 1.10 18.86
CA THR A 172 4.12 1.45 18.00
C THR A 172 4.85 0.18 17.56
N PHE A 173 5.20 0.12 16.28
CA PHE A 173 5.90 -0.98 15.64
C PHE A 173 7.03 -0.46 14.78
N LEU A 174 7.99 -1.33 14.47
CA LEU A 174 8.90 -1.14 13.34
C LEU A 174 8.26 -1.78 12.11
N LEU A 175 8.21 -1.06 10.99
CA LEU A 175 7.84 -1.65 9.70
C LEU A 175 9.05 -2.43 9.17
N GLU A 176 9.01 -3.76 9.30
CA GLU A 176 10.17 -4.64 9.05
C GLU A 176 10.33 -4.98 7.58
N LYS A 177 9.23 -5.40 6.95
CA LYS A 177 9.24 -5.82 5.55
C LYS A 177 7.89 -5.61 4.90
N MET A 178 7.95 -5.48 3.59
CA MET A 178 6.80 -5.45 2.70
C MET A 178 6.93 -6.62 1.74
N VAL A 179 5.94 -7.50 1.72
CA VAL A 179 5.91 -8.70 0.87
C VAL A 179 4.83 -8.52 -0.16
N GLU A 180 5.18 -8.62 -1.44
CA GLU A 180 4.18 -8.58 -2.51
C GLU A 180 3.41 -9.91 -2.55
N GLU A 181 2.08 -9.83 -2.57
CA GLU A 181 1.18 -10.96 -2.68
C GLU A 181 0.24 -10.79 -3.89
N SER A 182 -0.50 -11.84 -4.25
CA SER A 182 -1.40 -11.82 -5.41
C SER A 182 -2.51 -10.77 -5.28
N THR A 183 -2.97 -10.48 -4.06
CA THR A 183 -4.07 -9.55 -3.77
C THR A 183 -3.65 -8.16 -3.32
N GLY A 184 -2.38 -7.95 -2.95
CA GLY A 184 -1.94 -6.68 -2.34
C GLY A 184 -0.49 -6.76 -1.89
N HIS A 185 -0.11 -5.88 -0.97
CA HIS A 185 1.11 -6.06 -0.19
C HIS A 185 0.80 -6.45 1.25
N ARG A 186 1.53 -7.43 1.76
CA ARG A 186 1.54 -7.77 3.18
C ARG A 186 2.63 -6.98 3.88
N ILE A 187 2.22 -6.03 4.72
CA ILE A 187 3.12 -5.25 5.57
C ILE A 187 3.34 -6.03 6.86
N ILE A 188 4.60 -6.31 7.18
CA ILE A 188 4.96 -7.07 8.38
C ILE A 188 5.59 -6.12 9.38
N LEU A 189 4.95 -6.06 10.55
CA LEU A 189 5.31 -5.22 11.67
C LEU A 189 6.02 -6.04 12.72
N THR A 190 7.04 -5.47 13.36
CA THR A 190 7.76 -6.13 14.45
C THR A 190 7.97 -5.20 15.63
N ARG A 191 7.94 -5.78 16.83
CA ARG A 191 8.41 -5.17 18.08
C ARG A 191 9.61 -5.92 18.66
N ASN A 192 9.99 -7.04 18.04
CA ASN A 192 11.01 -7.97 18.51
C ASN A 192 12.42 -7.52 18.13
N ASN A 193 12.55 -6.92 16.95
CA ASN A 193 13.83 -6.54 16.35
C ASN A 193 14.58 -5.49 17.19
N GLU A 194 15.90 -5.59 17.34
CA GLU A 194 16.72 -4.60 18.05
C GLU A 194 16.58 -3.19 17.45
N LEU A 195 16.42 -3.10 16.13
CA LEU A 195 16.23 -1.84 15.41
C LEU A 195 14.99 -1.07 15.90
N PHE A 196 13.93 -1.78 16.31
CA PHE A 196 12.75 -1.15 16.91
C PHE A 196 13.13 -0.36 18.16
N LEU A 197 13.87 -0.98 19.08
CA LEU A 197 14.30 -0.33 20.31
C LEU A 197 15.25 0.84 20.03
N ARG A 198 16.19 0.69 19.11
CA ARG A 198 17.10 1.78 18.69
C ARG A 198 16.31 3.00 18.22
N LYS A 199 15.31 2.79 17.35
CA LYS A 199 14.45 3.86 16.85
C LYS A 199 13.61 4.51 17.96
N VAL A 200 13.10 3.72 18.91
CA VAL A 200 12.35 4.26 20.05
C VAL A 200 13.26 5.12 20.94
N LEU A 201 14.51 4.69 21.17
CA LEU A 201 15.50 5.47 21.90
C LEU A 201 15.86 6.77 21.19
N GLU A 202 16.06 6.73 19.86
CA GLU A 202 16.31 7.92 19.04
C GLU A 202 15.13 8.91 19.06
N LEU A 203 13.90 8.40 19.17
CA LEU A 203 12.69 9.23 19.24
C LEU A 203 12.57 9.94 20.60
N GLU A 204 12.80 9.23 21.70
CA GLU A 204 12.62 9.77 23.06
C GLU A 204 13.84 10.57 23.55
N ILE A 205 15.06 10.24 23.08
CA ILE A 205 16.32 10.79 23.59
C ILE A 205 17.06 11.50 22.43
N PRO A 206 16.91 12.83 22.29
CA PRO A 206 17.56 13.61 21.23
C PRO A 206 19.07 13.44 21.18
N GLU A 207 19.72 13.29 22.35
CA GLU A 207 21.17 13.16 22.45
C GLU A 207 21.69 11.84 21.83
N ILE A 208 20.85 10.80 21.76
CA ILE A 208 21.15 9.56 21.01
C ILE A 208 21.01 9.81 19.52
N LYS A 209 19.95 10.51 19.09
CA LYS A 209 19.71 10.87 17.68
C LYS A 209 20.82 11.77 17.11
N GLU A 210 21.32 12.71 17.90
CA GLU A 210 22.43 13.61 17.56
C GLU A 210 23.80 12.92 17.64
N GLY A 211 23.87 11.71 18.19
CA GLY A 211 25.10 10.96 18.35
C GLY A 211 26.04 11.48 19.44
N ILE A 212 25.54 12.33 20.36
CA ILE A 212 26.24 12.76 21.56
C ILE A 212 26.36 11.58 22.53
N ILE A 213 25.28 10.81 22.69
CA ILE A 213 25.27 9.53 23.39
C ILE A 213 25.26 8.41 22.35
N VAL A 214 26.25 7.53 22.41
CA VAL A 214 26.39 6.39 21.51
C VAL A 214 25.93 5.12 22.22
N ILE A 215 25.04 4.37 21.58
CA ILE A 215 24.70 3.01 22.00
C ILE A 215 25.81 2.07 21.54
N ARG A 216 26.59 1.53 22.49
CA ARG A 216 27.68 0.59 22.24
C ARG A 216 27.18 -0.82 21.98
N ASP A 217 26.20 -1.26 22.75
CA ASP A 217 25.65 -2.60 22.64
C ASP A 217 24.21 -2.63 23.16
N ILE A 218 23.40 -3.54 22.61
CA ILE A 218 22.05 -3.83 23.10
C ILE A 218 21.94 -5.35 23.21
N LEU A 219 21.76 -5.81 24.45
CA LEU A 219 21.32 -7.17 24.68
C LEU A 219 19.84 -7.17 25.01
N ARG A 220 19.04 -7.76 24.13
CA ARG A 220 17.59 -7.73 24.22
C ARG A 220 16.99 -9.13 24.27
N PHE A 221 16.19 -9.38 25.31
CA PHE A 221 15.27 -10.52 25.42
C PHE A 221 13.83 -9.97 25.37
N PRO A 222 13.24 -9.89 24.16
CA PRO A 222 11.95 -9.24 23.94
C PRO A 222 10.85 -9.78 24.86
N GLY A 223 10.12 -8.86 25.49
CA GLY A 223 9.07 -9.19 26.47
C GLY A 223 9.56 -9.53 27.88
N PHE A 224 10.87 -9.54 28.14
CA PHE A 224 11.42 -9.86 29.47
C PHE A 224 12.33 -8.76 30.00
N ILE A 225 13.54 -8.63 29.43
CA ILE A 225 14.57 -7.72 29.89
C ILE A 225 15.48 -7.30 28.74
N THR A 226 15.88 -6.04 28.74
CA THR A 226 16.86 -5.48 27.83
C THR A 226 17.87 -4.64 28.57
N LYS A 227 19.14 -4.88 28.24
CA LYS A 227 20.28 -4.13 28.76
C LYS A 227 20.90 -3.33 27.62
N ILE A 228 20.98 -2.02 27.81
CA ILE A 228 21.51 -1.08 26.82
C ILE A 228 22.80 -0.51 27.38
N VAL A 229 23.89 -0.66 26.63
CA VAL A 229 25.19 -0.11 27.02
C VAL A 229 25.45 1.16 26.24
N ILE A 230 25.67 2.27 26.96
CA ILE A 230 25.78 3.61 26.37
C ILE A 230 27.05 4.34 26.79
N GLU A 231 27.54 5.22 25.93
CA GLU A 231 28.69 6.08 26.19
C GLU A 231 28.36 7.52 25.77
N SER A 232 28.81 8.52 26.54
CA SER A 232 28.76 9.92 26.11
C SER A 232 30.06 10.29 25.39
N ARG A 233 29.96 10.87 24.20
CA ARG A 233 31.09 11.53 23.51
C ARG A 233 31.44 12.89 24.13
N ASN A 234 30.53 13.47 24.91
CA ASN A 234 30.78 14.69 25.66
C ASN A 234 31.13 14.33 27.13
N PRO A 235 32.37 14.59 27.58
CA PRO A 235 32.79 14.27 28.95
C PRO A 235 32.04 15.04 30.04
N HIS A 236 31.44 16.19 29.70
CA HIS A 236 30.65 17.00 30.62
C HIS A 236 29.19 16.52 30.75
N LEU A 237 28.78 15.53 29.95
CA LEU A 237 27.41 15.02 29.93
C LEU A 237 27.32 13.62 30.55
N ASN A 238 26.42 13.46 31.52
CA ASN A 238 26.18 12.17 32.15
C ASN A 238 25.20 11.33 31.31
N ALA A 239 25.74 10.41 30.51
CA ALA A 239 24.97 9.53 29.61
C ALA A 239 23.73 8.88 30.27
N VAL A 240 23.91 8.27 31.44
CA VAL A 240 22.80 7.56 32.12
C VAL A 240 21.73 8.54 32.59
N GLY A 241 22.13 9.64 33.23
CA GLY A 241 21.19 10.65 33.72
C GLY A 241 20.38 11.27 32.57
N THR A 242 21.03 11.57 31.45
CA THR A 242 20.38 12.12 30.26
C THR A 242 19.37 11.16 29.62
N CYS A 243 19.68 9.86 29.58
CA CYS A 243 18.73 8.86 29.07
C CYS A 243 17.56 8.60 30.03
N LEU A 244 17.75 8.74 31.35
CA LEU A 244 16.66 8.66 32.31
C LEU A 244 15.69 9.85 32.17
N GLY A 245 16.24 11.05 31.97
CA GLY A 245 15.47 12.30 31.99
C GLY A 245 15.05 12.70 33.40
N GLN A 246 14.33 13.82 33.52
CA GLN A 246 13.81 14.30 34.79
C GLN A 246 12.96 13.21 35.46
N ASP A 247 13.28 12.84 36.70
CA ASP A 247 12.61 11.80 37.49
C ASP A 247 12.41 10.44 36.76
N GLY A 248 13.25 10.15 35.77
CA GLY A 248 13.15 8.93 34.96
C GLY A 248 12.03 8.94 33.93
N LEU A 249 11.45 10.10 33.60
CA LEU A 249 10.30 10.22 32.69
C LEU A 249 10.57 9.60 31.32
N ARG A 250 11.73 9.86 30.70
CA ARG A 250 12.06 9.30 29.37
C ARG A 250 12.11 7.77 29.40
N LEU A 251 12.76 7.20 30.42
CA LEU A 251 12.84 5.75 30.58
C LEU A 251 11.46 5.12 30.78
N ARG A 252 10.57 5.80 31.53
CA ARG A 252 9.18 5.34 31.71
C ARG A 252 8.39 5.37 30.40
N SER A 253 8.52 6.43 29.60
CA SER A 253 7.90 6.50 28.26
C SER A 253 8.36 5.35 27.37
N ILE A 254 9.67 5.08 27.31
CA ILE A 254 10.23 3.97 26.53
C ILE A 254 9.71 2.64 27.06
N SER A 255 9.71 2.44 28.37
CA SER A 255 9.21 1.20 29.01
C SER A 255 7.73 0.94 28.71
N GLN A 256 6.89 1.98 28.63
CA GLN A 256 5.50 1.84 28.20
C GLN A 256 5.40 1.42 26.73
N ILE A 257 6.24 2.00 25.85
CA ILE A 257 6.26 1.65 24.42
C ILE A 257 6.66 0.20 24.23
N ILE A 258 7.59 -0.34 25.00
CA ILE A 258 8.11 -1.71 24.83
C ILE A 258 7.56 -2.73 25.82
N TYR A 259 6.53 -2.37 26.60
CA TYR A 259 5.88 -3.26 27.56
C TYR A 259 5.56 -4.64 26.93
N PRO A 260 5.77 -5.76 27.65
CA PRO A 260 6.11 -5.90 29.07
C PRO A 260 7.62 -5.97 29.40
N GLU A 261 8.49 -5.47 28.53
CA GLU A 261 9.95 -5.59 28.67
C GLU A 261 10.54 -4.63 29.73
N ARG A 262 11.39 -5.14 30.63
CA ARG A 262 12.17 -4.32 31.59
C ARG A 262 13.44 -3.76 30.93
N ILE A 263 13.79 -2.51 31.21
CA ILE A 263 14.97 -1.86 30.62
C ILE A 263 15.99 -1.49 31.68
N GLU A 264 17.25 -1.82 31.43
CA GLU A 264 18.40 -1.37 32.20
C GLU A 264 19.38 -0.60 31.30
N ILE A 265 19.79 0.60 31.74
CA ILE A 265 20.78 1.42 31.05
C ILE A 265 22.09 1.35 31.81
N ILE A 266 23.16 0.96 31.13
CA ILE A 266 24.49 0.72 31.69
C ILE A 266 25.50 1.68 31.04
N LYS A 267 26.26 2.41 31.86
CA LYS A 267 27.36 3.23 31.37
C LYS A 267 28.51 2.33 30.89
N TRP A 268 28.96 2.54 29.65
CA TRP A 268 30.15 1.89 29.10
C TRP A 268 31.39 2.23 29.95
N LYS A 269 32.23 1.23 30.20
CA LYS A 269 33.53 1.37 30.87
C LYS A 269 34.56 0.55 30.09
N LEU A 270 35.73 1.15 29.84
CA LEU A 270 36.77 0.61 28.95
C LEU A 270 37.56 -0.61 29.49
N LEU A 271 37.23 -1.14 30.67
CA LEU A 271 38.08 -2.13 31.35
C LEU A 271 37.91 -3.56 30.77
N PRO A 272 39.00 -4.34 30.59
CA PRO A 272 38.95 -5.72 30.08
C PRO A 272 38.06 -6.67 30.89
N GLU A 273 37.89 -6.40 32.19
CA GLU A 273 37.03 -7.18 33.08
C GLU A 273 35.54 -7.02 32.75
N VAL A 274 35.13 -5.93 32.10
CA VAL A 274 33.73 -5.60 31.81
C VAL A 274 33.19 -6.50 30.70
N GLY A 275 34.00 -6.97 29.74
CA GLY A 275 33.58 -8.00 28.79
C GLY A 275 33.23 -9.34 29.47
N ARG A 276 34.02 -9.72 30.49
CA ARG A 276 33.75 -10.90 31.35
C ARG A 276 32.58 -10.68 32.31
N TYR A 277 32.42 -9.46 32.81
CA TYR A 277 31.39 -9.08 33.80
C TYR A 277 30.02 -8.88 33.14
N LEU A 278 29.97 -8.27 31.95
CA LEU A 278 28.78 -8.21 31.12
C LEU A 278 28.38 -9.63 30.71
N GLY A 279 29.27 -10.45 30.13
CA GLY A 279 28.95 -11.86 29.82
C GLY A 279 28.41 -12.67 31.02
N LYS A 280 29.00 -12.52 32.23
CA LYS A 280 28.52 -13.19 33.45
C LYS A 280 27.21 -12.61 34.01
N LYS A 281 26.89 -11.33 33.85
CA LYS A 281 25.64 -10.71 34.38
C LYS A 281 24.52 -10.64 33.33
N ILE A 282 24.86 -10.90 32.08
CA ILE A 282 23.96 -11.09 30.93
C ILE A 282 23.44 -12.53 30.91
N ILE A 283 24.27 -13.52 31.28
CA ILE A 283 23.91 -14.95 31.31
C ILE A 283 23.60 -15.44 32.75
N GLY A 284 24.28 -14.93 33.77
CA GLY A 284 24.32 -15.51 35.13
C GLY A 284 23.25 -15.07 36.13
N GLN A 285 22.08 -14.63 35.68
CA GLN A 285 20.85 -14.75 36.50
C GLN A 285 19.82 -15.61 35.78
N THR A 286 20.28 -16.69 35.15
CA THR A 286 19.49 -17.90 34.99
C THR A 286 19.26 -18.55 36.36
N TRP A 287 18.00 -18.49 36.80
CA TRP A 287 17.29 -19.55 37.52
C TRP A 287 17.88 -20.07 38.84
N GLN A 288 17.31 -19.61 39.96
CA GLN A 288 16.80 -20.50 41.01
C GLN A 288 15.28 -20.41 40.99
#